data_AF-A0A1I7RWV5-F1
#
_entry.id   AF-A0A1I7RWV5-F1
#
_cell.length_a   1.000
_cell.length_b   1.000
_cell.length_c   1.000
_cell.angle_alpha   90.00
_cell.angle_beta   90.00
_cell.angle_gamma   90.00
#
_symmetry.space_group_name_H-M   'P 1'
#
loop_
_entity.id
_entity.type
_entity.pdbx_description
1 polymer ?
#
loop_
_entity_poly.entity_id
_entity_poly.type
_entity_poly.pdbx_seq_one_letter_code
_entity_poly.pdbx_strand_id
1 'polypeptide(L)'
;MSKFLGLFIFIFSAKAFAGNLNSNLTAPAAFGIDTTWPIDANQASCFARAGYKAGFFRIASRGETDQTGITNVLKFYDASLAFEVYVTPSPLGYADRQFEQAYEFARLNNLNLNRLWLQITSPIQWDRRQSANVRFINDFVRAGKVRDFFVFYWAVYYQSGK
;
A
#
# COMPACT_ATOMS: atom_id res chain seq x y z
N MET A 1 -37.23 30.71 -32.76
CA MET A 1 -36.12 30.84 -31.79
C MET A 1 -35.99 29.51 -31.07
N SER A 2 -35.01 28.69 -31.43
CA SER A 2 -34.70 27.43 -30.76
C SER A 2 -33.24 27.13 -30.98
N LYS A 3 -32.44 27.10 -29.91
CA LYS A 3 -31.12 26.45 -29.91
C LYS A 3 -30.89 25.80 -28.55
N PHE A 4 -30.65 24.50 -28.63
CA PHE A 4 -30.37 23.52 -27.59
C PHE A 4 -29.26 23.96 -26.63
N LEU A 5 -29.45 23.68 -25.34
CA LEU A 5 -28.43 23.75 -24.30
C LEU A 5 -27.56 22.48 -24.41
N GLY A 6 -26.30 22.66 -24.81
CA GLY A 6 -25.34 21.57 -25.03
C GLY A 6 -24.72 21.07 -23.72
N LEU A 7 -24.76 19.75 -23.55
CA LEU A 7 -24.05 18.95 -22.56
C LEU A 7 -22.53 19.09 -22.76
N PHE A 8 -21.79 19.63 -21.79
CA PHE A 8 -20.33 19.60 -21.78
C PHE A 8 -19.83 18.34 -21.08
N ILE A 9 -19.47 17.33 -21.88
CA ILE A 9 -18.65 16.20 -21.42
C ILE A 9 -17.18 16.64 -21.59
N PHE A 10 -16.48 16.89 -20.48
CA PHE A 10 -15.02 17.00 -20.51
C PHE A 10 -14.41 15.61 -20.58
N ILE A 11 -14.12 15.15 -21.81
CA ILE A 11 -13.24 14.00 -22.02
C ILE A 11 -11.81 14.51 -21.86
N PHE A 12 -11.16 14.20 -20.74
CA PHE A 12 -9.71 14.27 -20.67
C PHE A 12 -9.14 13.13 -21.52
N SER A 13 -8.81 13.41 -22.78
CA SER A 13 -8.00 12.48 -23.57
C SER A 13 -6.58 12.50 -22.99
N ALA A 14 -6.20 11.44 -22.26
CA ALA A 14 -4.80 11.15 -22.07
C ALA A 14 -4.19 10.90 -23.46
N LYS A 15 -3.35 11.80 -23.95
CA LYS A 15 -2.51 11.50 -25.09
C LYS A 15 -1.57 10.38 -24.65
N ALA A 16 -1.83 9.15 -25.10
CA ALA A 16 -0.83 8.11 -25.07
C ALA A 16 0.38 8.64 -25.85
N PHE A 17 1.49 8.84 -25.14
CA PHE A 17 2.75 9.16 -25.79
C PHE A 17 3.19 7.91 -26.54
N ALA A 18 2.85 7.82 -27.82
CA ALA A 18 3.41 6.84 -28.74
C ALA A 18 4.87 7.24 -29.03
N GLY A 19 5.72 7.18 -28.01
CA GLY A 19 7.16 7.18 -28.18
C GLY A 19 7.57 5.81 -28.73
N ASN A 20 8.46 5.81 -29.72
CA ASN A 20 9.12 4.60 -30.20
C ASN A 20 9.69 3.82 -29.00
N LEU A 21 9.10 2.67 -28.69
CA LEU A 21 9.61 1.75 -27.68
C LEU A 21 10.86 1.09 -28.26
N ASN A 22 12.01 1.75 -28.11
CA ASN A 22 13.28 1.04 -28.15
C ASN A 22 13.25 0.02 -27.01
N SER A 23 13.21 -1.26 -27.37
CA SER A 23 13.08 -2.44 -26.50
C SER A 23 14.28 -2.69 -25.57
N ASN A 24 15.08 -1.67 -25.27
CA ASN A 24 16.29 -1.73 -24.45
C ASN A 24 16.31 -0.70 -23.30
N LEU A 25 15.14 -0.23 -22.84
CA LEU A 25 15.07 0.42 -21.52
C LEU A 25 14.71 -0.61 -20.46
N THR A 26 15.72 -1.30 -19.92
CA THR A 26 15.61 -1.82 -18.57
C THR A 26 15.48 -0.61 -17.65
N ALA A 27 14.31 -0.41 -17.05
CA ALA A 27 14.18 0.58 -15.99
C ALA A 27 15.26 0.29 -14.94
N PRO A 28 16.03 1.29 -14.46
CA PRO A 28 17.01 1.05 -13.42
C PRO A 28 16.34 0.37 -12.22
N ALA A 29 16.91 -0.74 -11.75
CA ALA A 29 16.42 -1.39 -10.56
C ALA A 29 16.48 -0.41 -9.38
N ALA A 30 15.35 -0.17 -8.73
CA ALA A 30 15.28 0.63 -7.51
C ALA A 30 15.27 -0.31 -6.30
N PHE A 31 16.16 -0.07 -5.34
CA PHE A 31 16.19 -0.85 -4.11
C PHE A 31 15.29 -0.20 -3.05
N GLY A 32 14.55 -1.04 -2.33
CA GLY A 32 13.80 -0.65 -1.16
C GLY A 32 14.09 -1.60 0.00
N ILE A 33 13.59 -1.23 1.18
CA ILE A 33 13.61 -2.11 2.34
C ILE A 33 12.20 -2.36 2.84
N ASP A 34 11.99 -3.51 3.47
CA ASP A 34 10.89 -3.71 4.42
C ASP A 34 11.49 -4.18 5.74
N THR A 35 10.91 -3.73 6.85
CA THR A 35 11.26 -4.24 8.18
C THR A 35 10.16 -3.92 9.17
N THR A 36 10.00 -4.79 10.15
CA THR A 36 9.17 -4.55 11.33
C THR A 36 10.01 -4.16 12.55
N TRP A 37 11.33 -4.09 12.41
CA TRP A 37 12.23 -3.64 13.47
C TRP A 37 12.35 -2.12 13.46
N PRO A 38 12.53 -1.48 14.64
CA PRO A 38 12.77 -0.05 14.71
C PRO A 38 14.01 0.36 13.90
N ILE A 39 13.87 1.45 13.15
CA ILE A 39 14.96 2.13 12.45
C ILE A 39 15.27 3.43 13.18
N ASP A 40 16.56 3.75 13.33
CA ASP A 40 17.02 5.05 13.81
C ASP A 40 17.38 6.02 12.67
N ALA A 41 17.67 7.27 13.01
CA ALA A 41 18.00 8.30 12.03
C ALA A 41 19.32 8.04 11.26
N ASN A 42 20.28 7.37 11.89
CA ASN A 42 21.56 7.03 11.25
C ASN A 42 21.37 5.94 10.20
N GLN A 43 20.55 4.95 10.50
CA GLN A 43 20.16 3.89 9.58
C GLN A 43 19.38 4.45 8.39
N ALA A 44 18.38 5.31 8.61
CA ALA A 44 17.64 5.97 7.53
C ALA A 44 18.58 6.80 6.61
N SER A 45 19.50 7.57 7.21
CA SER A 45 20.53 8.32 6.47
C SER A 45 21.50 7.42 5.72
N CYS A 46 21.79 6.23 6.26
CA CYS A 46 22.60 5.22 5.59
C CYS A 46 21.90 4.70 4.32
N PHE A 47 20.62 4.33 4.42
CA PHE A 47 19.84 3.89 3.26
C PHE A 47 19.79 4.93 2.14
N ALA A 48 19.59 6.22 2.50
CA ALA A 48 19.61 7.32 1.54
C ALA A 48 20.97 7.43 0.81
N ARG A 49 22.09 7.43 1.56
CA ARG A 49 23.44 7.49 0.98
C ARG A 49 23.80 6.25 0.14
N ALA A 50 23.28 5.08 0.51
CA ALA A 50 23.47 3.83 -0.21
C ALA A 50 22.58 3.71 -1.46
N GLY A 51 21.72 4.69 -1.74
CA GLY A 51 20.92 4.77 -2.96
C GLY A 51 19.58 4.04 -2.91
N TYR A 52 19.13 3.58 -1.73
CA TYR A 52 17.78 3.07 -1.55
C TYR A 52 16.74 4.16 -1.82
N LYS A 53 15.57 3.76 -2.33
CA LYS A 53 14.53 4.68 -2.81
C LYS A 53 13.28 4.69 -1.95
N ALA A 54 12.93 3.55 -1.34
CA ALA A 54 11.69 3.43 -0.58
C ALA A 54 11.79 2.46 0.60
N GLY A 55 10.97 2.69 1.62
CA GLY A 55 10.72 1.75 2.71
C GLY A 55 9.26 1.29 2.73
N PHE A 56 9.02 0.03 3.12
CA PHE A 56 7.69 -0.53 3.32
C PHE A 56 7.50 -0.89 4.80
N PHE A 57 6.55 -0.24 5.47
CA PHE A 57 6.42 -0.35 6.93
C PHE A 57 5.03 -0.80 7.37
N ARG A 58 4.99 -1.77 8.28
CA ARG A 58 3.73 -2.31 8.80
C ARG A 58 3.12 -1.35 9.81
N ILE A 59 1.92 -0.85 9.57
CA ILE A 59 1.22 0.05 10.50
C ILE A 59 0.08 -0.63 11.27
N ALA A 60 -0.28 -1.85 10.89
CA ALA A 60 -1.19 -2.70 11.64
C ALA A 60 -0.90 -4.19 11.41
N SER A 61 -1.14 -4.99 12.44
CA SER A 61 -0.90 -6.43 12.43
C SER A 61 -1.97 -7.13 13.27
N ARG A 62 -2.61 -8.15 12.69
CA ARG A 62 -3.57 -9.03 13.39
C ARG A 62 -4.71 -8.28 14.12
N GLY A 63 -5.14 -7.13 13.58
CA GLY A 63 -6.17 -6.29 14.18
C GLY A 63 -5.68 -5.32 15.25
N GLU A 64 -4.37 -5.16 15.42
CA GLU A 64 -3.76 -4.18 16.31
C GLU A 64 -2.90 -3.19 15.53
N THR A 65 -2.74 -1.97 16.05
CA THR A 65 -1.89 -0.94 15.44
C THR A 65 -0.41 -1.20 15.73
N ASP A 66 0.47 -0.78 14.82
CA ASP A 66 1.92 -1.00 14.91
C ASP A 66 2.67 0.34 14.91
N GLN A 67 3.00 0.82 16.12
CA GLN A 67 3.69 2.11 16.32
C GLN A 67 5.12 2.12 15.77
N THR A 68 5.77 0.95 15.70
CA THR A 68 7.10 0.84 15.10
C THR A 68 7.05 1.20 13.62
N GLY A 69 6.01 0.79 12.89
CA GLY A 69 5.81 1.19 11.50
C GLY A 69 5.70 2.69 11.30
N ILE A 70 4.87 3.37 12.12
CA ILE A 70 4.74 4.83 12.08
C ILE A 70 6.08 5.51 12.34
N THR A 71 6.80 5.03 13.36
CA THR A 71 8.11 5.60 13.72
C THR A 71 9.09 5.46 12.55
N ASN A 72 9.12 4.31 11.90
CA ASN A 72 9.98 4.07 10.73
C ASN A 72 9.59 4.95 9.53
N VAL A 73 8.29 5.14 9.27
CA VAL A 73 7.79 6.09 8.25
C VAL A 73 8.35 7.48 8.50
N LEU A 74 8.26 7.98 9.74
CA LEU A 74 8.76 9.31 10.08
C LEU A 74 10.28 9.42 9.89
N LYS A 75 11.05 8.39 10.25
CA LYS A 75 12.51 8.37 9.98
C LYS A 75 12.84 8.39 8.50
N PHE A 76 12.06 7.71 7.67
CA PHE A 76 12.23 7.73 6.22
C PHE A 76 11.86 9.09 5.63
N TYR A 77 10.76 9.66 6.09
CA TYR A 77 10.33 11.01 5.71
C TYR A 77 11.40 12.06 6.06
N ASP A 78 11.93 12.05 7.29
CA ASP A 78 12.99 12.96 7.74
C ASP A 78 14.29 12.81 6.91
N ALA A 79 14.58 11.59 6.44
CA ALA A 79 15.73 11.29 5.59
C ALA A 79 15.48 11.52 4.08
N SER A 80 14.35 12.13 3.71
CA SER A 80 13.93 12.35 2.30
C SER A 80 13.83 11.06 1.47
N LEU A 81 13.49 9.94 2.11
CA LEU A 81 13.20 8.67 1.45
C LEU A 81 11.68 8.52 1.26
N ALA A 82 11.28 7.92 0.14
CA ALA A 82 9.88 7.56 -0.06
C ALA A 82 9.49 6.42 0.91
N PHE A 83 8.19 6.31 1.18
CA PHE A 83 7.68 5.21 1.99
C PHE A 83 6.33 4.73 1.46
N GLU A 84 6.04 3.48 1.77
CA GLU A 84 4.76 2.83 1.64
C GLU A 84 4.41 2.18 2.98
N VAL A 85 3.12 2.02 3.25
CA VAL A 85 2.68 1.33 4.46
C VAL A 85 1.86 0.10 4.13
N TYR A 86 1.87 -0.88 5.03
CA TYR A 86 1.09 -2.09 4.85
C TYR A 86 0.41 -2.56 6.14
N VAL A 87 -0.62 -3.39 5.94
CA VAL A 87 -1.37 -4.07 7.01
C VAL A 87 -1.17 -5.56 6.86
N THR A 88 -0.77 -6.23 7.94
CA THR A 88 -0.86 -7.68 8.07
C THR A 88 -2.23 -8.02 8.67
N PRO A 89 -3.19 -8.53 7.89
CA PRO A 89 -4.55 -8.73 8.37
C PRO A 89 -4.65 -9.88 9.37
N SER A 90 -5.75 -9.89 10.11
CA SER A 90 -6.37 -11.06 10.73
C SER A 90 -7.53 -11.50 9.83
N PRO A 91 -7.35 -12.48 8.93
CA PRO A 91 -8.35 -12.84 7.91
C PRO A 91 -9.66 -13.40 8.46
N LEU A 92 -9.64 -13.86 9.72
CA LEU A 92 -10.83 -14.36 10.43
C LEU A 92 -11.61 -13.26 11.16
N GLY A 93 -11.06 -12.04 11.21
CA GLY A 93 -11.69 -10.87 11.80
C GLY A 93 -12.54 -10.07 10.79
N TYR A 94 -13.00 -8.91 11.24
CA TYR A 94 -13.76 -7.97 10.40
C TYR A 94 -12.81 -7.12 9.54
N ALA A 95 -12.93 -7.22 8.23
CA ALA A 95 -12.04 -6.59 7.27
C ALA A 95 -12.14 -5.05 7.28
N ASP A 96 -13.36 -4.54 7.32
CA ASP A 96 -13.70 -3.12 7.39
C ASP A 96 -13.12 -2.45 8.64
N ARG A 97 -13.26 -3.08 9.80
CA ARG A 97 -12.71 -2.57 11.07
C ARG A 97 -11.19 -2.50 11.04
N GLN A 98 -10.55 -3.52 10.47
CA GLN A 98 -9.09 -3.55 10.36
C GLN A 98 -8.56 -2.47 9.42
N PHE A 99 -9.26 -2.20 8.31
CA PHE A 99 -8.93 -1.06 7.45
C PHE A 99 -9.11 0.26 8.21
N GLU A 100 -10.27 0.49 8.82
CA GLU A 100 -10.60 1.75 9.49
C GLU A 100 -9.64 2.03 10.66
N GLN A 101 -9.26 1.00 11.42
CA GLN A 101 -8.28 1.13 12.49
C GLN A 101 -6.91 1.56 11.96
N ALA A 102 -6.43 0.98 10.86
CA ALA A 102 -5.16 1.37 10.26
C ALA A 102 -5.22 2.79 9.67
N TYR A 103 -6.33 3.14 9.03
CA TYR A 103 -6.59 4.47 8.46
C TYR A 103 -6.60 5.55 9.55
N GLU A 104 -7.40 5.37 10.61
CA GLU A 104 -7.46 6.33 11.72
C GLU A 104 -6.14 6.40 12.48
N PHE A 105 -5.45 5.27 12.67
CA PHE A 105 -4.14 5.27 13.31
C PHE A 105 -3.11 6.09 12.55
N ALA A 106 -3.05 5.97 11.22
CA ALA A 106 -2.19 6.80 10.39
C ALA A 106 -2.54 8.28 10.53
N ARG A 107 -3.83 8.63 10.44
CA ARG A 107 -4.33 10.00 10.56
C ARG A 107 -4.02 10.64 11.91
N LEU A 108 -4.23 9.89 13.01
CA LEU A 108 -3.91 10.34 14.38
C LEU A 108 -2.41 10.57 14.60
N ASN A 109 -1.55 9.91 13.81
CA ASN A 109 -0.11 10.14 13.79
C ASN A 109 0.33 11.15 12.70
N ASN A 110 -0.61 11.97 12.19
CA ASN A 110 -0.37 12.98 11.15
C ASN A 110 0.16 12.44 9.82
N LEU A 111 -0.11 11.17 9.50
CA LEU A 111 0.17 10.60 8.19
C LEU A 111 -1.07 10.67 7.30
N ASN A 112 -1.07 11.62 6.38
CA ASN A 112 -2.12 11.76 5.37
C ASN A 112 -1.83 10.81 4.19
N LEU A 113 -2.26 9.57 4.35
CA LEU A 113 -2.11 8.54 3.34
C LEU A 113 -3.31 8.55 2.38
N ASN A 114 -3.06 8.16 1.13
CA ASN A 114 -4.11 7.86 0.15
C ASN A 114 -4.00 6.44 -0.42
N ARG A 115 -3.00 5.67 0.04
CA ARG A 115 -2.80 4.28 -0.35
C ARG A 115 -2.11 3.46 0.74
N LEU A 116 -2.35 2.16 0.72
CA LEU A 116 -1.71 1.17 1.58
C LEU A 116 -1.72 -0.19 0.93
N TRP A 117 -0.88 -1.10 1.43
CA TRP A 117 -0.79 -2.47 0.97
C TRP A 117 -1.43 -3.44 1.96
N LEU A 118 -2.27 -4.34 1.47
CA LEU A 118 -2.76 -5.49 2.23
C LEU A 118 -1.80 -6.66 2.04
N GLN A 119 -1.26 -7.18 3.15
CA GLN A 119 -0.38 -8.35 3.12
C GLN A 119 -1.16 -9.65 3.06
N ILE A 120 -1.07 -10.35 1.92
CA ILE A 120 -1.71 -11.65 1.70
C ILE A 120 -0.64 -12.73 1.77
N THR A 121 -0.24 -13.11 2.98
CA THR A 121 0.82 -14.10 3.23
C THR A 121 0.31 -15.33 3.96
N SER A 122 1.20 -16.28 4.25
CA SER A 122 1.01 -17.50 5.04
C SER A 122 -0.40 -18.14 4.92
N PRO A 123 -0.59 -19.09 3.98
CA PRO A 123 -1.88 -19.77 3.79
C PRO A 123 -2.50 -20.35 5.06
N ILE A 124 -1.67 -20.66 6.08
CA ILE A 124 -2.11 -21.23 7.34
C ILE A 124 -2.94 -20.28 8.21
N GLN A 125 -2.80 -18.96 8.01
CA GLN A 125 -3.54 -17.93 8.75
C GLN A 125 -4.87 -17.55 8.09
N TRP A 126 -5.11 -18.01 6.86
CA TRP A 126 -6.31 -17.71 6.08
C TRP A 126 -7.34 -18.83 6.22
N ASP A 127 -8.61 -18.52 5.95
CA ASP A 127 -9.67 -19.53 5.93
C ASP A 127 -9.36 -20.56 4.82
N ARG A 128 -9.66 -21.83 5.07
CA ARG A 128 -9.52 -22.89 4.05
C ARG A 128 -10.44 -22.66 2.86
N ARG A 129 -11.54 -21.94 3.05
CA ARG A 129 -12.50 -21.56 2.02
C ARG A 129 -12.01 -20.32 1.29
N GLN A 130 -11.62 -20.52 0.04
CA GLN A 130 -11.23 -19.42 -0.84
C GLN A 130 -12.29 -18.31 -0.91
N SER A 131 -13.58 -18.65 -0.90
CA SER A 131 -14.68 -17.66 -0.94
C SER A 131 -14.71 -16.75 0.30
N ALA A 132 -14.31 -17.24 1.47
CA ALA A 132 -14.19 -16.43 2.68
C ALA A 132 -13.01 -15.45 2.57
N ASN A 133 -11.87 -15.90 2.04
CA ASN A 133 -10.69 -15.05 1.83
C ASN A 133 -10.96 -13.94 0.80
N VAL A 134 -11.61 -14.28 -0.31
CA VAL A 134 -12.01 -13.31 -1.34
C VAL A 134 -12.98 -12.28 -0.76
N ARG A 135 -13.95 -12.72 0.06
CA ARG A 135 -14.87 -11.80 0.75
C ARG A 135 -14.11 -10.84 1.67
N PHE A 136 -13.20 -11.35 2.50
CA PHE A 136 -12.38 -10.51 3.38
C PHE A 136 -11.62 -9.43 2.60
N ILE A 137 -10.91 -9.81 1.53
CA ILE A 137 -10.14 -8.88 0.71
C ILE A 137 -11.06 -7.83 0.07
N ASN A 138 -12.20 -8.24 -0.50
CA ASN A 138 -13.14 -7.32 -1.12
C ASN A 138 -13.73 -6.33 -0.12
N ASP A 139 -14.06 -6.77 1.09
CA ASP A 139 -14.62 -5.91 2.12
C ASP A 139 -13.58 -4.93 2.68
N PHE A 140 -12.31 -5.36 2.80
CA PHE A 140 -11.19 -4.47 3.12
C PHE A 140 -10.99 -3.38 2.06
N VAL A 141 -10.97 -3.76 0.78
CA VAL A 141 -10.83 -2.83 -0.36
C VAL A 141 -12.01 -1.87 -0.45
N ARG A 142 -13.22 -2.36 -0.19
CA ARG A 142 -14.45 -1.53 -0.17
C ARG A 142 -14.39 -0.47 0.92
N ALA A 143 -13.93 -0.83 2.11
CA ALA A 143 -13.72 0.13 3.20
C ALA A 143 -12.75 1.24 2.78
N GLY A 144 -11.63 0.88 2.12
CA GLY A 144 -10.71 1.86 1.52
C GLY A 144 -11.37 2.80 0.50
N LYS A 145 -12.16 2.25 -0.41
CA LYS A 145 -12.84 3.05 -1.43
C LYS A 145 -13.81 4.09 -0.83
N VAL A 146 -14.46 3.78 0.28
CA VAL A 146 -15.36 4.73 1.00
C VAL A 146 -14.57 5.93 1.60
N ARG A 147 -13.25 5.79 1.77
CA ARG A 147 -12.33 6.83 2.23
C ARG A 147 -11.47 7.45 1.11
N ASP A 148 -11.86 7.26 -0.15
CA ASP A 148 -11.05 7.66 -1.33
C ASP A 148 -9.61 7.13 -1.29
N PHE A 149 -9.44 5.91 -0.74
CA PHE A 149 -8.16 5.31 -0.42
C PHE A 149 -7.88 4.08 -1.30
N PHE A 150 -6.69 4.02 -1.90
CA PHE A 150 -6.27 2.90 -2.75
C PHE A 150 -5.67 1.76 -1.92
N VAL A 151 -6.23 0.56 -2.05
CA VAL A 151 -5.67 -0.65 -1.43
C VAL A 151 -4.95 -1.47 -2.50
N PHE A 152 -3.64 -1.60 -2.36
CA PHE A 152 -2.80 -2.52 -3.11
C PHE A 152 -2.66 -3.84 -2.35
N TYR A 153 -2.16 -4.88 -3.01
CA TYR A 153 -1.89 -6.16 -2.37
C TYR A 153 -0.54 -6.70 -2.81
N TRP A 154 0.15 -7.36 -1.88
CA TRP A 154 1.30 -8.18 -2.18
C TRP A 154 1.10 -9.57 -1.56
N ALA A 155 1.58 -10.59 -2.26
CA ALA A 155 1.44 -11.97 -1.84
C ALA A 155 2.75 -12.71 -2.03
N VAL A 156 3.05 -13.63 -1.11
CA VAL A 156 4.19 -14.54 -1.24
C VAL A 156 3.70 -15.82 -1.90
N TYR A 157 4.34 -16.21 -3.00
CA TYR A 157 4.05 -17.46 -3.68
C TYR A 157 4.77 -18.63 -2.99
N TYR A 158 4.00 -19.56 -2.43
CA TYR A 158 4.52 -20.81 -1.88
C TYR A 158 4.46 -21.89 -2.96
N GLN A 159 5.63 -22.32 -3.45
CA GLN A 159 5.70 -23.56 -4.24
C GLN A 159 5.59 -24.74 -3.27
N SER A 160 4.48 -25.48 -3.32
CA SER A 160 4.44 -26.78 -2.66
C SER A 160 5.36 -27.72 -3.44
N GLY A 161 6.49 -28.09 -2.83
CA GLY A 161 7.29 -29.21 -3.34
C GLY A 161 6.40 -30.44 -3.49
N LYS A 162 6.33 -30.96 -4.72
CA LYS A 162 5.74 -32.27 -4.98
C LYS A 162 6.75 -33.34 -4.63
#